data_AF-A0AAE9JA37-F1
#
_entry.id   AF-A0AAE9JA37-F1
#
_cell.length_a   1.000
_cell.length_b   1.000
_cell.length_c   1.000
_cell.angle_alpha   90.00
_cell.angle_beta   90.00
_cell.angle_gamma   90.00
#
_symmetry.space_group_name_H-M   'P 1'
#
loop_
_entity.id
_entity.type
_entity.pdbx_description
1 polymer ?
#
loop_
_entity_poly.entity_id
_entity_poly.type
_entity_poly.pdbx_seq_one_letter_code
_entity_poly.pdbx_strand_id
1 'polypeptide(L)'
;MRTVILTILLVLPTIAQLKQIEDLDFTDHSNGSPKISRSSYFKQDFRLGYKLKLFCEANGTPRPRIVWYHRGVEVNPDHNRTIRFSIHGDTTSSHLEIDPTSIGDKGEYECVATNSKGSRVKKFLTDYQY
;
A
#
# COMPACT_ATOMS: atom_id res chain seq x y z
N MET A 1 -1.68 -18.58 76.37
CA MET A 1 -2.81 -17.93 75.66
C MET A 1 -2.68 -18.25 74.18
N ARG A 2 -3.65 -19.02 73.65
CA ARG A 2 -4.03 -19.27 72.23
C ARG A 2 -2.94 -19.59 71.18
N THR A 3 -2.91 -20.88 70.82
CA THR A 3 -2.36 -21.49 69.60
C THR A 3 -3.23 -21.18 68.39
N VAL A 4 -2.65 -20.89 67.21
CA VAL A 4 -3.16 -21.36 65.90
C VAL A 4 -1.98 -21.67 64.97
N ILE A 5 -2.11 -22.83 64.34
CA ILE A 5 -1.23 -23.55 63.43
C ILE A 5 -1.46 -23.10 61.96
N LEU A 6 -0.41 -23.24 61.13
CA LEU A 6 -0.34 -23.30 59.66
C LEU A 6 -1.38 -22.51 58.82
N THR A 7 -0.86 -21.75 57.86
CA THR A 7 -1.11 -22.04 56.43
C THR A 7 -0.14 -21.23 55.57
N ILE A 8 0.82 -21.95 54.98
CA ILE A 8 1.54 -21.51 53.80
C ILE A 8 0.51 -21.50 52.67
N LEU A 9 -0.02 -20.33 52.35
CA LEU A 9 -0.66 -20.10 51.06
C LEU A 9 0.39 -19.41 50.19
N LEU A 10 0.93 -20.20 49.27
CA LEU A 10 1.72 -19.77 48.14
C LEU A 10 1.01 -18.59 47.45
N VAL A 11 1.62 -17.40 47.49
CA VAL A 11 1.40 -16.42 46.42
C VAL A 11 2.76 -15.90 46.01
N LEU A 12 3.15 -16.35 44.83
CA LEU A 12 4.37 -16.07 44.08
C LEU A 12 4.70 -14.55 44.01
N PRO A 13 5.97 -14.19 43.77
CA PRO A 13 6.47 -12.83 43.93
C PRO A 13 5.67 -11.86 43.07
N THR A 14 5.35 -10.70 43.66
CA THR A 14 5.02 -9.42 43.01
C THR A 14 4.97 -9.45 41.48
N ILE A 15 3.84 -9.91 40.91
CA ILE A 15 3.53 -9.74 39.47
C ILE A 15 3.06 -8.29 39.20
N ALA A 16 3.56 -7.34 39.99
CA ALA A 16 3.41 -5.91 39.72
C ALA A 16 4.49 -5.39 38.75
N GLN A 17 5.20 -6.28 38.04
CA GLN A 17 6.15 -5.92 36.97
C GLN A 17 5.87 -6.62 35.63
N LEU A 18 4.76 -7.33 35.47
CA LEU A 18 4.35 -7.91 34.18
C LEU A 18 2.95 -7.41 33.78
N LYS A 19 2.85 -6.11 33.56
CA LYS A 19 1.78 -5.48 32.78
C LYS A 19 2.37 -4.80 31.54
N GLN A 20 3.22 -5.54 30.82
CA GLN A 20 3.89 -5.05 29.61
C GLN A 20 3.69 -6.01 28.43
N ILE A 21 2.59 -6.77 28.42
CA ILE A 21 2.25 -7.72 27.35
C ILE A 21 0.74 -7.70 27.03
N GLU A 22 0.11 -6.52 27.08
CA GLU A 22 -1.22 -6.27 26.48
C GLU A 22 -1.19 -5.16 25.41
N ASP A 23 -0.01 -4.57 25.15
CA ASP A 23 0.23 -3.63 24.04
C ASP A 23 1.22 -4.21 23.02
N LEU A 24 1.16 -5.53 22.76
CA LEU A 24 1.65 -6.01 21.47
C LEU A 24 0.60 -5.66 20.41
N ASP A 25 0.53 -4.37 20.10
CA ASP A 25 -0.09 -3.90 18.89
C ASP A 25 0.67 -4.53 17.72
N PHE A 26 0.04 -5.50 17.06
CA PHE A 26 0.51 -6.10 15.82
C PHE A 26 0.32 -5.11 14.63
N THR A 27 0.59 -3.81 14.83
CA THR A 27 0.75 -2.89 13.70
C THR A 27 2.10 -3.18 13.05
N ASP A 28 2.04 -3.69 11.82
CA ASP A 28 3.17 -3.98 10.93
C ASP A 28 4.37 -3.01 11.13
N HIS A 29 5.54 -3.57 11.47
CA HIS A 29 6.82 -2.93 11.82
C HIS A 29 7.46 -2.08 10.70
N SER A 30 6.69 -1.51 9.79
CA SER A 30 7.20 -0.67 8.72
C SER A 30 6.89 0.79 9.00
N ASN A 31 7.39 1.31 10.12
CA ASN A 31 7.17 2.68 10.59
C ASN A 31 7.58 3.70 9.52
N GLY A 32 6.61 4.15 8.73
CA GLY A 32 6.78 5.07 7.61
C GLY A 32 6.95 4.46 6.22
N SER A 33 6.92 3.14 6.02
CA SER A 33 6.95 2.57 4.65
C SER A 33 5.68 2.90 3.86
N PRO A 34 5.73 2.92 2.52
CA PRO A 34 4.57 3.28 1.72
C PRO A 34 3.43 2.31 1.98
N LYS A 35 2.20 2.81 1.98
CA LYS A 35 0.98 2.01 1.96
C LYS A 35 0.10 2.55 0.85
N ILE A 36 -0.34 1.67 -0.04
CA ILE A 36 -1.27 2.04 -1.10
C ILE A 36 -2.66 2.15 -0.47
N SER A 37 -3.13 3.38 -0.27
CA SER A 37 -4.37 3.71 0.45
C SER A 37 -5.60 3.59 -0.46
N ARG A 38 -5.47 4.00 -1.73
CA ARG A 38 -6.53 3.94 -2.75
C ARG A 38 -5.95 3.60 -4.11
N SER A 39 -6.74 2.94 -4.96
CA SER A 39 -6.33 2.62 -6.34
C SER A 39 -7.53 2.30 -7.22
N SER A 40 -7.32 2.21 -8.54
CA SER A 40 -8.24 1.50 -9.44
C SER A 40 -8.46 0.05 -9.01
N TYR A 41 -9.51 -0.58 -9.54
CA TYR A 41 -9.76 -2.01 -9.37
C TYR A 41 -8.70 -2.86 -10.05
N PHE A 42 -8.52 -4.09 -9.58
CA PHE A 42 -7.54 -5.01 -10.14
C PHE A 42 -7.76 -5.25 -11.63
N LYS A 43 -9.00 -5.52 -12.07
CA LYS A 43 -9.32 -5.70 -13.49
C LYS A 43 -9.96 -4.44 -14.06
N GLN A 44 -9.47 -3.98 -15.22
CA GLN A 44 -10.03 -2.83 -15.90
C GLN A 44 -10.06 -3.03 -17.42
N ASP A 45 -11.28 -3.15 -17.96
CA ASP A 45 -11.48 -3.29 -19.39
C ASP A 45 -11.53 -1.90 -20.07
N PHE A 46 -11.05 -1.81 -21.31
CA PHE A 46 -11.12 -0.59 -22.14
C PHE A 46 -11.68 -0.88 -23.54
N ARG A 47 -12.10 0.17 -24.24
CA ARG A 47 -12.52 0.09 -25.64
C ARG A 47 -11.44 0.71 -26.52
N LEU A 48 -11.06 0.03 -27.60
CA LEU A 48 -10.04 0.51 -28.53
C LEU A 48 -10.37 1.91 -29.06
N GLY A 49 -9.37 2.79 -29.08
CA GLY A 49 -9.53 4.19 -29.50
C GLY A 49 -10.09 5.14 -28.43
N TYR A 50 -10.47 4.63 -27.25
CA TYR A 50 -10.97 5.43 -26.14
C TYR A 50 -9.95 5.51 -24.99
N LYS A 51 -10.27 6.31 -23.97
CA LYS A 51 -9.42 6.53 -22.81
C LYS A 51 -9.40 5.33 -21.85
N LEU A 52 -8.21 4.94 -21.41
CA LEU A 52 -7.99 4.10 -20.23
C LEU A 52 -7.38 4.97 -19.12
N LYS A 53 -7.88 4.84 -17.89
CA LYS A 53 -7.34 5.55 -16.71
C LYS A 53 -7.06 4.57 -15.58
N LEU A 54 -5.83 4.60 -15.08
CA LEU A 54 -5.41 3.91 -13.88
C LEU A 54 -5.07 4.91 -12.78
N PHE A 55 -5.42 4.58 -11.55
CA PHE A 55 -5.22 5.42 -10.38
C PHE A 55 -4.50 4.67 -9.27
N CYS A 56 -3.61 5.38 -8.57
CA CYS A 56 -2.91 4.87 -7.41
C CYS A 56 -2.62 6.02 -6.44
N GLU A 57 -2.87 5.79 -5.16
CA GLU A 57 -2.54 6.69 -4.06
C GLU A 57 -1.80 5.94 -2.98
N ALA A 58 -0.71 6.52 -2.49
CA ALA A 58 0.07 5.96 -1.42
C ALA A 58 0.38 7.01 -0.34
N ASN A 59 0.27 6.60 0.91
CA ASN A 59 0.70 7.37 2.08
C ASN A 59 1.98 6.75 2.65
N GLY A 60 2.86 7.57 3.22
CA GLY A 60 4.06 7.07 3.89
C GLY A 60 4.95 8.21 4.37
N THR A 61 5.85 7.92 5.30
CA THR A 61 6.74 8.92 5.91
C THR A 61 8.17 8.37 5.90
N PRO A 62 9.05 8.79 4.97
CA PRO A 62 8.88 9.93 4.05
C PRO A 62 7.84 9.71 2.94
N ARG A 63 7.29 10.82 2.42
CA ARG A 63 6.30 10.78 1.33
C ARG A 63 6.77 9.90 0.15
N PRO A 64 5.95 8.93 -0.32
CA PRO A 64 6.35 8.04 -1.39
C PRO A 64 6.34 8.72 -2.77
N ARG A 65 7.24 8.29 -3.65
CA ARG A 65 7.16 8.52 -5.10
C ARG A 65 6.40 7.35 -5.74
N ILE A 66 5.55 7.65 -6.72
CA ILE A 66 4.85 6.63 -7.52
C ILE A 66 5.47 6.55 -8.91
N VAL A 67 5.68 5.32 -9.40
CA VAL A 67 6.11 5.00 -10.77
C VAL A 67 5.17 3.96 -11.35
N TRP A 68 4.84 4.10 -12.63
CA TRP A 68 4.00 3.14 -13.36
C TRP A 68 4.86 2.24 -14.23
N TYR A 69 4.50 0.96 -14.29
CA TYR A 69 5.10 -0.03 -15.17
C TYR A 69 4.02 -0.71 -15.99
N HIS A 70 4.38 -1.14 -17.20
CA HIS A 70 3.56 -1.96 -18.08
C HIS A 70 4.40 -3.14 -18.55
N ARG A 71 3.98 -4.36 -18.21
CA ARG A 71 4.74 -5.59 -18.47
C ARG A 71 6.21 -5.49 -18.01
N GLY A 72 6.43 -4.91 -16.84
CA GLY A 72 7.76 -4.73 -16.24
C GLY A 72 8.60 -3.58 -16.80
N VAL A 73 8.11 -2.83 -17.80
CA VAL A 73 8.82 -1.66 -18.35
C VAL A 73 8.22 -0.37 -17.80
N GLU A 74 9.05 0.54 -17.32
CA GLU A 74 8.60 1.85 -16.81
C GLU A 74 7.84 2.62 -17.91
N VAL A 75 6.65 3.10 -17.56
CA VAL A 75 5.81 3.89 -18.45
C VAL A 75 6.30 5.33 -18.40
N ASN A 76 6.89 5.78 -19.49
CA ASN A 76 7.22 7.19 -19.69
C ASN A 76 6.05 7.91 -20.38
N PRO A 77 5.80 9.19 -20.04
CA PRO A 77 4.85 10.00 -20.79
C PRO A 77 5.26 10.13 -22.26
N ASP A 78 4.27 10.11 -23.15
CA ASP A 78 4.45 10.28 -24.60
C ASP A 78 3.19 10.96 -25.20
N HIS A 79 3.00 10.88 -26.52
CA HIS A 79 1.84 11.47 -27.18
C HIS A 79 0.51 10.87 -26.70
N ASN A 80 0.47 9.57 -26.42
CA ASN A 80 -0.73 8.84 -26.04
C ASN A 80 -0.81 8.60 -24.52
N ARG A 81 0.28 8.81 -23.78
CA ARG A 81 0.39 8.46 -22.36
C ARG A 81 0.68 9.71 -21.53
N THR A 82 -0.24 10.04 -20.62
CA THR A 82 -0.07 11.15 -19.69
C THR A 82 -0.02 10.64 -18.26
N ILE A 83 0.96 11.09 -17.47
CA ILE A 83 1.06 10.81 -16.04
C ILE A 83 0.91 12.11 -15.26
N ARG A 84 -0.05 12.14 -14.34
CA ARG A 84 -0.29 13.28 -13.44
C ARG A 84 -0.07 12.87 -12.00
N PHE A 85 0.47 13.78 -11.20
CA PHE A 85 0.70 13.58 -9.77
C PHE A 85 -0.03 14.65 -8.96
N SER A 86 -0.52 14.27 -7.78
CA SER A 86 -1.01 15.20 -6.77
C SER A 86 -0.43 14.83 -5.41
N ILE A 87 -0.11 15.84 -4.62
CA ILE A 87 0.56 15.69 -3.32
C ILE A 87 -0.28 16.37 -2.26
N HIS A 88 -0.55 15.65 -1.17
CA HIS A 88 -1.24 16.17 0.00
C HIS A 88 -0.57 15.63 1.27
N GLY A 89 0.24 16.46 1.93
CA GLY A 89 1.05 16.05 3.08
C GLY A 89 2.01 14.90 2.72
N ASP A 90 1.89 13.80 3.45
CA ASP A 90 2.64 12.54 3.27
C ASP A 90 1.99 11.57 2.26
N THR A 91 0.98 12.04 1.54
CA THR A 91 0.28 11.26 0.50
C THR A 91 0.66 11.75 -0.89
N THR A 92 0.98 10.81 -1.76
CA THR A 92 1.15 11.04 -3.21
C THR A 92 0.09 10.23 -3.94
N SER A 93 -0.63 10.86 -4.85
CA SER A 93 -1.50 10.17 -5.80
C SER A 93 -1.03 10.39 -7.23
N SER A 94 -1.32 9.42 -8.09
CA SER A 94 -0.94 9.44 -9.50
C SER A 94 -2.05 8.86 -10.38
N HIS A 95 -2.24 9.50 -11.52
CA HIS A 95 -3.11 9.02 -12.60
C HIS A 95 -2.27 8.75 -13.84
N LEU A 96 -2.37 7.54 -14.38
CA LEU A 96 -1.92 7.20 -15.73
C LEU A 96 -3.15 7.20 -16.65
N GLU A 97 -3.12 8.05 -17.67
CA GLU A 97 -4.11 8.11 -18.74
C GLU A 97 -3.48 7.68 -20.06
N ILE A 98 -4.15 6.77 -20.77
CA ILE A 98 -3.79 6.35 -22.13
C ILE A 98 -4.93 6.78 -23.05
N ASP A 99 -4.63 7.62 -24.04
CA ASP A 99 -5.59 8.16 -24.99
C ASP A 99 -4.91 8.54 -26.32
N PRO A 100 -5.27 7.92 -27.46
CA PRO A 100 -6.18 6.79 -27.60
C PRO A 100 -5.53 5.46 -27.18
N THR A 101 -6.35 4.52 -26.69
CA THR A 101 -5.88 3.15 -26.42
C THR A 101 -5.73 2.31 -27.69
N SER A 102 -4.76 1.40 -27.64
CA SER A 102 -4.44 0.41 -28.67
C SER A 102 -4.45 -1.01 -28.10
N ILE A 103 -4.39 -2.02 -28.98
CA ILE A 103 -4.27 -3.44 -28.57
C ILE A 103 -3.03 -3.66 -27.69
N GLY A 104 -1.97 -2.87 -27.91
CA GLY A 104 -0.73 -2.92 -27.14
C GLY A 104 -0.92 -2.62 -25.65
N ASP A 105 -1.94 -1.85 -25.30
CA ASP A 105 -2.20 -1.37 -23.93
C ASP A 105 -2.92 -2.40 -23.04
N LYS A 106 -3.26 -3.58 -23.58
CA LYS A 106 -3.65 -4.76 -22.80
C LYS A 106 -2.52 -5.21 -21.88
N GLY A 107 -2.84 -5.89 -20.78
CA GLY A 107 -1.86 -6.62 -19.96
C GLY A 107 -1.69 -6.08 -18.55
N GLU A 108 -0.58 -6.46 -17.92
CA GLU A 108 -0.32 -6.11 -16.53
C GLU A 108 0.33 -4.73 -16.41
N TYR A 109 -0.31 -3.86 -15.64
CA TYR A 109 0.27 -2.61 -15.15
C TYR A 109 0.57 -2.70 -13.66
N GLU A 110 1.59 -1.99 -13.22
CA GLU A 110 1.97 -1.92 -11.82
C GLU A 110 2.18 -0.46 -11.41
N CYS A 111 1.56 -0.07 -10.31
CA CYS A 111 1.93 1.14 -9.57
C CYS A 111 2.90 0.75 -8.47
N VAL A 112 4.10 1.32 -8.49
CA VAL A 112 5.14 1.10 -7.48
C VAL A 112 5.31 2.38 -6.68
N ALA A 113 4.92 2.34 -5.41
CA ALA A 113 5.10 3.42 -4.45
C ALA A 113 6.35 3.16 -3.59
N THR A 114 7.33 4.07 -3.61
CA THR A 114 8.63 3.86 -2.96
C THR A 114 9.04 5.07 -2.12
N ASN A 115 9.61 4.80 -0.94
CA ASN A 115 10.34 5.77 -0.12
C ASN A 115 11.58 5.10 0.51
N SER A 116 12.30 5.82 1.37
CA SER A 116 13.52 5.29 2.04
C SER A 116 13.26 4.16 3.06
N LYS A 117 12.00 3.90 3.41
CA LYS A 117 11.59 2.83 4.34
C LYS A 117 11.08 1.59 3.61
N GLY A 118 10.87 1.65 2.30
CA GLY A 118 10.52 0.50 1.48
C GLY A 118 9.70 0.82 0.24
N SER A 119 9.11 -0.22 -0.33
CA SER A 119 8.26 -0.14 -1.52
C SER A 119 6.97 -0.94 -1.33
N ARG A 120 5.91 -0.55 -2.03
CA ARG A 120 4.67 -1.32 -2.19
C ARG A 120 4.22 -1.26 -3.64
N VAL A 121 3.61 -2.35 -4.09
CA VAL A 121 3.17 -2.53 -5.47
C VAL A 121 1.67 -2.80 -5.51
N LYS A 122 0.95 -2.15 -6.43
CA LYS A 122 -0.41 -2.50 -6.82
C LYS A 122 -0.42 -2.92 -8.28
N LYS A 123 -0.91 -4.12 -8.55
CA LYS A 123 -1.09 -4.66 -9.91
C LYS A 123 -2.49 -4.36 -10.44
N PHE A 124 -2.56 -4.17 -11.74
CA PHE A 124 -3.78 -4.00 -12.53
C PHE A 124 -3.68 -4.86 -13.78
N LEU A 125 -4.76 -5.55 -14.14
CA LEU A 125 -4.90 -6.31 -15.37
C LEU A 125 -5.87 -5.58 -16.28
N THR A 126 -5.36 -5.13 -17.44
CA THR A 126 -6.17 -4.48 -18.45
C THR A 126 -6.47 -5.42 -19.61
N ASP A 127 -7.69 -5.35 -20.14
CA ASP A 127 -8.07 -6.04 -21.37
C ASP A 127 -8.93 -5.11 -22.23
N TYR A 128 -9.07 -5.42 -23.51
CA TYR A 128 -9.96 -4.66 -24.39
C TYR A 128 -11.25 -5.44 -24.68
N GLN A 129 -12.35 -4.71 -24.78
CA GLN A 129 -13.63 -5.22 -25.28
C GLN A 129 -13.82 -4.79 -26.73
N TYR A 130 -14.48 -5.65 -27.52
CA TYR A 130 -14.81 -5.40 -28.92
C TYR A 130 -15.97 -4.41 -29.07
#